data_AF-A0A139PFQ3-F1
#
_entry.id   AF-A0A139PFQ3-F1
#
_cell.length_a   1.000
_cell.length_b   1.000
_cell.length_c   1.000
_cell.angle_alpha   90.00
_cell.angle_beta   90.00
_cell.angle_gamma   90.00
#
_symmetry.space_group_name_H-M   'P 1'
#
loop_
_entity.id
_entity.type
_entity.pdbx_description
1 polymer ?
#
loop_
_entity_poly.entity_id
_entity_poly.type
_entity_poly.pdbx_seq_one_letter_code
_entity_poly.pdbx_strand_id
1 'polypeptide(L)'
;MTKKIYEYKDEQDWYVGAYEIYGGFHQLLEEPLDLDFAALGRLFGTVETGFPLSITIMRWSSNYRLLSFIADILNQEAGRNLEVIQRQGALLLIENGQLLHVELPKEGVDVEAFFETSKVRETLLIATRNEGKTKEFRAIFDKLGYDVENLNDYPDLPEVAETGMTFEENARLKAETISQLTGKMVLADDSGLKVDVLGGLPGVWSARFAGVGATDRENNAKLLHELAMVFELKDRSAQFHTTLVVASPNKESLVVEADWPGYINFEPKGENGFGYDPLFLVGETGKSAAELTLEEKNSQSHRALAVKKLLEVFPSWQSKPSL
;
A
#
# COMPACT_ATOMS: atom_id res chain seq x y z
N MET A 1 32.57 23.48 34.76
CA MET A 1 33.17 22.28 34.14
C MET A 1 33.64 22.68 32.75
N THR A 2 34.89 22.42 32.39
CA THR A 2 35.40 22.69 31.04
C THR A 2 34.67 21.79 30.05
N LYS A 3 34.03 22.41 29.06
CA LYS A 3 33.32 21.70 27.99
C LYS A 3 34.33 20.87 27.20
N LYS A 4 34.07 19.57 27.05
CA LYS A 4 34.95 18.69 26.28
C LYS A 4 34.82 19.04 24.80
N ILE A 5 35.95 19.28 24.16
CA ILE A 5 36.05 19.57 22.73
C ILE A 5 36.60 18.32 22.06
N TYR A 6 35.96 17.96 20.96
CA TYR A 6 36.33 16.88 20.06
C TYR A 6 36.94 17.48 18.79
N GLU A 7 38.01 16.89 18.28
CA GLU A 7 38.65 17.33 17.04
C GLU A 7 38.96 16.11 16.18
N TYR A 8 38.65 16.22 14.89
CA TYR A 8 39.13 15.31 13.86
C TYR A 8 39.89 16.13 12.82
N LYS A 9 41.09 15.71 12.45
CA LYS A 9 41.92 16.42 11.47
C LYS A 9 42.83 15.50 10.70
N ASP A 10 42.75 15.56 9.37
CA ASP A 10 43.69 14.95 8.44
C ASP A 10 44.04 15.92 7.28
N GLU A 11 44.64 15.41 6.20
CA GLU A 11 45.02 16.21 5.04
C GLU A 11 43.81 16.81 4.29
N GLN A 12 42.64 16.17 4.33
CA GLN A 12 41.46 16.50 3.53
C GLN A 12 40.27 16.96 4.36
N ASP A 13 40.27 16.71 5.66
CA ASP A 13 39.15 16.94 6.56
C ASP A 13 39.59 17.56 7.89
N TRP A 14 38.80 18.50 8.40
CA TRP A 14 39.03 19.11 9.71
C TRP A 14 37.71 19.57 10.32
N TYR A 15 37.34 18.95 11.44
CA TYR A 15 36.11 19.21 12.17
C TYR A 15 36.42 19.41 13.65
N VAL A 16 35.67 20.30 14.28
CA VAL A 16 35.69 20.51 15.73
C VAL A 16 34.27 20.38 16.24
N GLY A 17 34.07 19.63 17.32
CA GLY A 17 32.76 19.31 17.87
C GLY A 17 32.69 19.51 19.37
N ALA A 18 31.51 19.85 19.88
CA ALA A 18 31.22 19.85 21.31
C ALA A 18 29.79 19.38 21.56
N TYR A 19 29.59 18.64 22.66
CA TYR A 19 28.27 18.24 23.12
C TYR A 19 27.60 19.38 23.88
N GLU A 20 26.40 19.79 23.45
CA GLU A 20 25.71 20.98 23.95
C GLU A 20 24.19 20.80 24.06
N ILE A 21 23.52 21.68 24.80
CA ILE A 21 22.04 21.69 24.93
C ILE A 21 21.37 22.38 23.73
N TYR A 22 22.07 23.24 22.98
CA TYR A 22 21.54 23.86 21.76
C TYR A 22 22.70 24.07 20.78
N GLY A 23 23.01 23.01 20.06
CA GLY A 23 24.06 22.99 19.05
C GLY A 23 23.54 23.31 17.64
N GLY A 24 24.43 23.12 16.68
CA GLY A 24 24.18 23.35 15.26
C GLY A 24 25.42 23.09 14.43
N PHE A 25 25.23 23.06 13.12
CA PHE A 25 26.31 22.90 12.17
C PHE A 25 26.78 24.27 11.66
N HIS A 26 28.09 24.50 11.71
CA HIS A 26 28.74 25.69 11.20
C HIS A 26 29.79 25.27 10.19
N GLN A 27 29.86 25.94 9.04
CA GLN A 27 30.86 25.67 8.02
C GLN A 27 31.68 26.93 7.73
N LEU A 28 32.98 26.77 7.52
CA LEU A 28 33.87 27.82 6.99
C LEU A 28 34.27 27.54 5.53
N LEU A 29 33.45 26.76 4.83
CA LEU A 29 33.63 26.40 3.43
C LEU A 29 32.88 27.40 2.53
N GLU A 30 33.40 27.64 1.33
CA GLU A 30 32.71 28.44 0.31
C GLU A 30 31.53 27.69 -0.32
N GLU A 31 31.70 26.38 -0.55
CA GLU A 31 30.68 25.50 -1.11
C GLU A 31 29.82 24.87 -0.01
N PRO A 32 28.51 24.65 -0.26
CA PRO A 32 27.64 23.93 0.66
C PRO A 32 28.03 22.46 0.75
N LEU A 33 27.89 21.90 1.94
CA LEU A 33 28.08 20.49 2.21
C LEU A 33 26.99 19.66 1.54
N ASP A 34 27.41 18.53 0.95
CA ASP A 34 26.51 17.56 0.34
C ASP A 34 26.03 16.56 1.40
N LEU A 35 25.43 17.06 2.49
CA LEU A 35 24.91 16.27 3.61
C LEU A 35 23.61 16.90 4.13
N ASP A 36 22.55 16.10 4.30
CA ASP A 36 21.28 16.60 4.87
C ASP A 36 21.36 16.77 6.40
N PHE A 37 21.88 17.91 6.84
CA PHE A 37 21.90 18.28 8.26
C PHE A 37 20.52 18.40 8.90
N ALA A 38 19.47 18.66 8.12
CA ALA A 38 18.12 18.73 8.66
C ALA A 38 17.61 17.32 9.04
N ALA A 39 17.99 16.28 8.26
CA ALA A 39 17.72 14.89 8.64
C ALA A 39 18.42 14.52 9.95
N LEU A 40 19.72 14.84 10.09
CA LEU A 40 20.46 14.59 11.34
C LEU A 40 19.87 15.37 12.52
N GLY A 41 19.44 16.61 12.27
CA GLY A 41 18.73 17.44 13.23
C GLY A 41 17.46 16.78 13.78
N ARG A 42 16.67 16.13 12.91
CA ARG A 42 15.46 15.39 13.30
C ARG A 42 15.78 14.09 14.05
N LEU A 43 16.85 13.42 13.68
CA LEU A 43 17.23 12.13 14.28
C LEU A 43 17.78 12.27 15.70
N PHE A 44 18.54 13.34 15.94
CA PHE A 44 19.28 13.50 17.19
C PHE A 44 18.75 14.64 18.04
N GLY A 45 17.98 15.56 17.47
CA GLY A 45 17.43 16.69 18.20
C GLY A 45 16.04 16.43 18.78
N THR A 46 15.70 17.20 19.82
CA THR A 46 14.34 17.23 20.38
C THR A 46 13.81 18.66 20.44
N VAL A 47 12.48 18.82 20.59
CA VAL A 47 11.87 20.15 20.78
C VAL A 47 12.38 20.81 22.06
N GLU A 48 12.69 20.03 23.08
CA GLU A 48 13.15 20.51 24.38
C GLU A 48 14.64 20.85 24.39
N THR A 49 15.48 20.08 23.69
CA THR A 49 16.94 20.15 23.79
C THR A 49 17.65 20.46 22.48
N GLY A 50 16.94 20.90 21.44
CA GLY A 50 17.53 21.19 20.13
C GLY A 50 18.42 20.07 19.58
N PHE A 51 19.35 20.39 18.70
CA PHE A 51 20.37 19.44 18.24
C PHE A 51 21.53 19.37 19.26
N PRO A 52 21.94 18.18 19.74
CA PRO A 52 22.81 18.06 20.92
C PRO A 52 24.31 18.28 20.64
N LEU A 53 24.67 18.74 19.45
CA LEU A 53 26.06 18.92 19.04
C LEU A 53 26.29 20.27 18.36
N SER A 54 27.33 20.99 18.75
CA SER A 54 27.88 22.07 17.94
C SER A 54 29.05 21.53 17.14
N ILE A 55 28.95 21.53 15.82
CA ILE A 55 29.98 21.03 14.91
C ILE A 55 30.42 22.17 14.00
N THR A 56 31.71 22.49 14.01
CA THR A 56 32.35 23.45 13.11
C THR A 56 33.22 22.70 12.10
N ILE A 57 32.93 22.91 10.82
CA ILE A 57 33.55 22.22 9.68
C ILE A 57 34.49 23.20 9.00
N MET A 58 35.79 22.97 9.16
CA MET A 58 36.86 23.81 8.63
C MET A 58 37.33 23.33 7.26
N ARG A 59 37.35 22.01 7.05
CA ARG A 59 37.68 21.35 5.78
C ARG A 59 36.87 20.08 5.66
N TRP A 60 36.35 19.79 4.47
CA TRP A 60 35.52 18.61 4.23
C TRP A 60 35.77 18.01 2.85
N SER A 61 35.82 16.68 2.80
CA SER A 61 35.88 15.85 1.60
C SER A 61 35.10 14.54 1.72
N SER A 62 34.73 14.13 2.94
CA SER A 62 34.10 12.83 3.20
C SER A 62 32.95 12.90 4.19
N ASN A 63 31.74 12.60 3.70
CA ASN A 63 30.57 12.40 4.55
C ASN A 63 30.74 11.25 5.54
N TYR A 64 31.44 10.19 5.17
CA TYR A 64 31.72 9.07 6.06
C TYR A 64 32.50 9.53 7.30
N ARG A 65 33.57 10.31 7.11
CA ARG A 65 34.40 10.81 8.22
C ARG A 65 33.62 11.77 9.10
N LEU A 66 32.87 12.70 8.51
CA LEU A 66 32.05 13.64 9.26
C LEU A 66 30.95 12.93 10.08
N LEU A 67 30.21 11.99 9.47
CA LEU A 67 29.18 11.21 10.18
C LEU A 67 29.77 10.33 11.27
N SER A 68 30.93 9.70 11.03
CA SER A 68 31.62 8.90 12.04
C SER A 68 32.03 9.76 13.24
N PHE A 69 32.58 10.95 12.98
CA PHE A 69 32.93 11.90 14.03
C PHE A 69 31.70 12.31 14.88
N ILE A 70 30.57 12.57 14.23
CA ILE A 70 29.30 12.88 14.92
C ILE A 70 28.82 11.69 15.76
N ALA A 71 28.82 10.48 15.20
CA ALA A 71 28.40 9.25 15.87
C ALA A 71 29.27 8.96 17.11
N ASP A 72 30.59 9.13 17.00
CA ASP A 72 31.53 8.91 18.11
C ASP A 72 31.25 9.84 19.31
N ILE A 73 30.98 11.12 19.05
CA ILE A 73 30.65 12.07 20.13
C ILE A 73 29.35 11.65 20.82
N LEU A 74 28.32 11.27 20.05
CA LEU A 74 27.03 10.85 20.59
C LEU A 74 27.14 9.53 21.37
N ASN A 75 27.93 8.58 20.90
CA ASN A 75 28.19 7.33 21.61
C ASN A 75 28.87 7.62 22.95
N GLN A 76 29.84 8.54 22.98
CA GLN A 76 30.58 8.85 24.18
C GLN A 76 29.79 9.69 25.19
N GLU A 77 29.06 10.72 24.75
CA GLU A 77 28.43 11.70 25.64
C GLU A 77 26.96 11.38 25.96
N ALA A 78 26.24 10.75 25.02
CA ALA A 78 24.84 10.40 25.18
C ALA A 78 24.62 8.89 25.42
N GLY A 79 25.69 8.09 25.51
CA GLY A 79 25.60 6.65 25.75
C GLY A 79 24.88 5.89 24.64
N ARG A 80 24.93 6.42 23.40
CA ARG A 80 24.34 5.81 22.22
C ARG A 80 25.20 4.67 21.68
N ASN A 81 24.66 3.97 20.68
CA ASN A 81 25.35 2.86 20.02
C ASN A 81 25.20 2.97 18.49
N LEU A 82 25.65 4.10 17.96
CA LEU A 82 25.62 4.47 16.55
C LEU A 82 26.81 3.86 15.81
N GLU A 83 26.55 3.34 14.62
CA GLU A 83 27.53 2.84 13.66
C GLU A 83 27.29 3.50 12.30
N VAL A 84 28.37 3.83 11.59
CA VAL A 84 28.31 4.33 10.21
C VAL A 84 28.93 3.30 9.29
N ILE A 85 28.14 2.69 8.42
CA ILE A 85 28.58 1.67 7.47
C ILE A 85 28.53 2.22 6.05
N GLN A 86 29.55 1.97 5.24
CA GLN A 86 29.51 2.26 3.80
C GLN A 86 29.12 1.01 3.01
N ARG A 87 28.11 1.11 2.13
CA ARG A 87 27.66 0.02 1.26
C ARG A 87 27.27 0.55 -0.12
N GLN A 88 27.91 0.04 -1.17
CA GLN A 88 27.71 0.49 -2.57
C GLN A 88 27.76 2.02 -2.75
N GLY A 89 28.62 2.70 -1.99
CA GLY A 89 28.74 4.17 -2.02
C GLY A 89 27.75 4.93 -1.14
N ALA A 90 26.69 4.29 -0.65
CA ALA A 90 25.79 4.87 0.35
C ALA A 90 26.37 4.75 1.77
N LEU A 91 25.94 5.65 2.66
CA LEU A 91 26.28 5.62 4.08
C LEU A 91 25.04 5.27 4.89
N LEU A 92 25.16 4.26 5.75
CA LEU A 92 24.10 3.75 6.61
C LEU A 92 24.43 4.13 8.04
N LEU A 93 23.58 4.93 8.67
CA LEU A 93 23.64 5.22 10.09
C LEU A 93 22.73 4.22 10.81
N ILE A 94 23.31 3.39 11.67
CA ILE A 94 22.60 2.31 12.36
C ILE A 94 22.74 2.52 13.86
N GLU A 95 21.69 2.23 14.63
CA GLU A 95 21.77 2.16 16.09
C GLU A 95 21.13 0.88 16.59
N ASN A 96 21.86 0.06 17.35
CA ASN A 96 21.35 -1.20 17.89
C ASN A 96 20.68 -2.11 16.84
N GLY A 97 21.23 -2.13 15.62
CA GLY A 97 20.69 -2.88 14.48
C GLY A 97 19.52 -2.21 13.73
N GLN A 98 19.09 -1.02 14.14
CA GLN A 98 18.06 -0.23 13.46
C GLN A 98 18.69 0.77 12.50
N LEU A 99 18.28 0.74 11.23
CA LEU A 99 18.70 1.72 10.24
C LEU A 99 17.99 3.07 10.49
N LEU A 100 18.76 4.10 10.85
CA LEU A 100 18.26 5.43 11.20
C LEU A 100 18.33 6.43 10.03
N HIS A 101 19.38 6.37 9.23
CA HIS A 101 19.59 7.26 8.08
C HIS A 101 20.30 6.53 6.95
N VAL A 102 19.97 6.91 5.72
CA VAL A 102 20.69 6.48 4.51
C VAL A 102 21.07 7.73 3.73
N GLU A 103 22.36 7.96 3.58
CA GLU A 103 22.89 8.95 2.65
C GLU A 103 23.20 8.25 1.33
N LEU A 104 22.50 8.64 0.26
CA LEU A 104 22.73 8.11 -1.09
C LEU A 104 23.69 9.02 -1.87
N PRO A 105 24.56 8.47 -2.72
CA PRO A 105 25.29 9.28 -3.70
C PRO A 105 24.32 9.92 -4.71
N LYS A 106 24.73 11.01 -5.37
CA LYS A 106 23.88 11.79 -6.30
C LYS A 106 23.28 10.96 -7.44
N GLU A 107 24.03 9.97 -7.94
CA GLU A 107 23.59 9.08 -9.01
C GLU A 107 22.72 7.91 -8.52
N GLY A 108 22.48 7.83 -7.19
CA GLY A 108 21.82 6.71 -6.55
C GLY A 108 22.71 5.46 -6.44
N VAL A 109 22.12 4.36 -6.00
CA VAL A 109 22.77 3.05 -5.92
C VAL A 109 22.03 2.04 -6.77
N ASP A 110 22.76 1.04 -7.28
CA ASP A 110 22.14 -0.09 -7.93
C ASP A 110 21.32 -0.91 -6.92
N VAL A 111 20.06 -1.19 -7.25
CA VAL A 111 19.09 -1.81 -6.33
C VAL A 111 19.51 -3.23 -5.98
N GLU A 112 19.87 -4.04 -6.97
CA GLU A 112 20.24 -5.44 -6.77
C GLU A 112 21.55 -5.55 -6.01
N ALA A 113 22.54 -4.72 -6.33
CA ALA A 113 23.81 -4.69 -5.61
C ALA A 113 23.68 -4.20 -4.16
N PHE A 114 22.72 -3.30 -3.88
CA PHE A 114 22.53 -2.73 -2.55
C PHE A 114 21.66 -3.60 -1.65
N PHE A 115 20.54 -4.12 -2.15
CA PHE A 115 19.63 -4.98 -1.38
C PHE A 115 19.94 -6.48 -1.51
N GLU A 116 20.87 -6.87 -2.39
CA GLU A 116 21.11 -8.27 -2.79
C GLU A 116 19.87 -8.93 -3.40
N THR A 117 18.92 -8.12 -3.85
CA THR A 117 17.69 -8.54 -4.52
C THR A 117 17.17 -7.39 -5.39
N SER A 118 16.67 -7.72 -6.59
CA SER A 118 15.91 -6.79 -7.42
C SER A 118 14.45 -6.66 -6.97
N LYS A 119 13.99 -7.56 -6.09
CA LYS A 119 12.64 -7.57 -5.55
C LYS A 119 12.54 -6.69 -4.30
N VAL A 120 12.43 -5.39 -4.53
CA VAL A 120 12.20 -4.37 -3.49
C VAL A 120 10.74 -3.99 -3.32
N ARG A 121 9.87 -4.44 -4.24
CA ARG A 121 8.42 -4.26 -4.16
C ARG A 121 7.83 -5.38 -3.32
N GLU A 122 6.94 -5.00 -2.41
CA GLU A 122 6.13 -5.97 -1.68
C GLU A 122 5.14 -6.63 -2.62
N THR A 123 4.85 -7.91 -2.36
CA THR A 123 3.90 -8.68 -3.15
C THR A 123 2.57 -8.78 -2.43
N LEU A 124 1.49 -8.38 -3.11
CA LEU A 124 0.12 -8.57 -2.67
C LEU A 124 -0.51 -9.70 -3.47
N LEU A 125 -0.91 -10.77 -2.77
CA LEU A 125 -1.64 -11.88 -3.38
C LEU A 125 -3.14 -11.57 -3.40
N ILE A 126 -3.75 -11.48 -4.57
CA ILE A 126 -5.20 -11.33 -4.71
C ILE A 126 -5.83 -12.72 -4.66
N ALA A 127 -6.68 -12.97 -3.68
CA ALA A 127 -7.38 -14.23 -3.50
C ALA A 127 -8.55 -14.41 -4.50
N THR A 128 -8.25 -14.34 -5.80
CA THR A 128 -9.20 -14.57 -6.88
C THR A 128 -8.55 -15.31 -8.04
N ARG A 129 -9.33 -16.15 -8.72
CA ARG A 129 -8.99 -16.74 -10.03
C ARG A 129 -9.59 -15.95 -11.20
N ASN A 130 -10.39 -14.91 -10.92
CA ASN A 130 -11.03 -14.10 -11.93
C ASN A 130 -10.06 -13.06 -12.48
N GLU A 131 -9.58 -13.27 -13.71
CA GLU A 131 -8.63 -12.38 -14.38
C GLU A 131 -9.18 -10.97 -14.62
N GLY A 132 -10.50 -10.80 -14.77
CA GLY A 132 -11.14 -9.49 -14.84
C GLY A 132 -10.92 -8.67 -13.56
N LYS A 133 -11.16 -9.30 -12.40
CA LYS A 133 -10.85 -8.70 -11.09
C LYS A 133 -9.36 -8.44 -10.91
N THR A 134 -8.51 -9.42 -11.25
CA THR A 134 -7.05 -9.26 -11.15
C THR A 134 -6.55 -8.09 -11.99
N LYS A 135 -7.08 -7.90 -13.21
CA LYS A 135 -6.70 -6.77 -14.07
C LYS A 135 -7.04 -5.42 -13.45
N GLU A 136 -8.22 -5.29 -12.85
CA GLU A 136 -8.64 -4.07 -12.13
C GLU A 136 -7.70 -3.80 -10.94
N PHE A 137 -7.45 -4.79 -10.08
CA PHE A 137 -6.56 -4.63 -8.92
C PHE A 137 -5.12 -4.34 -9.31
N ARG A 138 -4.57 -5.06 -10.30
CA ARG A 138 -3.19 -4.85 -10.78
C ARG A 138 -2.98 -3.42 -11.26
N ALA A 139 -3.94 -2.85 -12.00
CA ALA A 139 -3.86 -1.47 -12.46
C ALA A 139 -3.86 -0.44 -11.32
N ILE A 140 -4.50 -0.75 -10.18
CA ILE A 140 -4.56 0.14 -9.02
C ILE A 140 -3.30 -0.01 -8.15
N PHE A 141 -2.93 -1.24 -7.79
CA PHE A 141 -1.82 -1.53 -6.88
C PHE A 141 -0.44 -1.35 -7.49
N ASP A 142 -0.31 -1.45 -8.83
CA ASP A 142 0.96 -1.17 -9.49
C ASP A 142 1.40 0.29 -9.28
N LYS A 143 0.45 1.24 -9.30
CA LYS A 143 0.72 2.66 -9.01
C LYS A 143 1.18 2.91 -7.57
N LEU A 144 0.98 1.94 -6.69
CA LEU A 144 1.30 2.00 -5.27
C LEU A 144 2.60 1.27 -4.93
N GLY A 145 3.31 0.74 -5.92
CA GLY A 145 4.57 0.04 -5.69
C GLY A 145 4.41 -1.42 -5.26
N TYR A 146 3.23 -2.04 -5.41
CA TYR A 146 3.04 -3.48 -5.13
C TYR A 146 3.13 -4.33 -6.39
N ASP A 147 3.78 -5.48 -6.28
CA ASP A 147 3.64 -6.57 -7.26
C ASP A 147 2.36 -7.36 -6.95
N VAL A 148 1.61 -7.73 -7.98
CA VAL A 148 0.30 -8.38 -7.83
C VAL A 148 0.31 -9.79 -8.40
N GLU A 149 0.22 -10.77 -7.50
CA GLU A 149 -0.02 -12.18 -7.79
C GLU A 149 -1.52 -12.50 -7.64
N ASN A 150 -1.99 -13.60 -8.22
CA ASN A 150 -3.34 -14.10 -7.99
C ASN A 150 -3.35 -15.62 -7.76
N LEU A 151 -4.53 -16.21 -7.51
CA LEU A 151 -4.60 -17.65 -7.22
C LEU A 151 -4.22 -18.54 -8.42
N ASN A 152 -4.19 -18.02 -9.65
CA ASN A 152 -3.74 -18.78 -10.82
C ASN A 152 -2.23 -19.05 -10.78
N ASP A 153 -1.45 -18.24 -10.06
CA ASP A 153 -0.04 -18.50 -9.77
C ASP A 153 0.17 -19.64 -8.75
N TYR A 154 -0.92 -20.08 -8.09
CA TYR A 154 -0.93 -21.10 -7.03
C TYR A 154 -1.97 -22.19 -7.33
N PRO A 155 -1.72 -23.08 -8.31
CA PRO A 155 -2.69 -24.10 -8.71
C PRO A 155 -2.99 -25.11 -7.61
N ASP A 156 -2.04 -25.36 -6.70
CA ASP A 156 -2.16 -26.35 -5.62
C ASP A 156 -2.93 -25.83 -4.39
N LEU A 157 -3.25 -24.53 -4.33
CA LEU A 157 -4.05 -24.00 -3.23
C LEU A 157 -5.50 -24.48 -3.32
N PRO A 158 -6.10 -24.93 -2.21
CA PRO A 158 -7.49 -25.38 -2.19
C PRO A 158 -8.44 -24.22 -2.49
N GLU A 159 -9.59 -24.55 -3.08
CA GLU A 159 -10.68 -23.60 -3.20
C GLU A 159 -11.30 -23.35 -1.83
N VAL A 160 -11.37 -22.08 -1.42
CA VAL A 160 -12.01 -21.70 -0.15
C VAL A 160 -13.50 -21.57 -0.39
N ALA A 161 -14.29 -22.45 0.24
CA ALA A 161 -15.74 -22.42 0.13
C ALA A 161 -16.31 -21.12 0.75
N GLU A 162 -17.14 -20.41 -0.01
CA GLU A 162 -17.88 -19.23 0.44
C GLU A 162 -19.13 -19.65 1.23
N THR A 163 -18.96 -19.89 2.53
CA THR A 163 -20.05 -20.33 3.42
C THR A 163 -20.70 -19.19 4.21
N GLY A 164 -20.19 -17.96 4.09
CA GLY A 164 -20.71 -16.78 4.75
C GLY A 164 -22.04 -16.31 4.16
N MET A 165 -22.80 -15.57 4.96
CA MET A 165 -24.06 -14.95 4.55
C MET A 165 -23.89 -13.47 4.20
N THR A 166 -22.70 -12.92 4.43
CA THR A 166 -22.33 -11.54 4.11
C THR A 166 -21.07 -11.50 3.24
N PHE A 167 -20.89 -10.38 2.52
CA PHE A 167 -19.69 -10.15 1.71
C PHE A 167 -18.42 -10.13 2.56
N GLU A 168 -18.48 -9.52 3.75
CA GLU A 168 -17.35 -9.50 4.68
C GLU A 168 -16.95 -10.89 5.14
N GLU A 169 -17.89 -11.73 5.57
CA GLU A 169 -17.57 -13.09 6.04
C GLU A 169 -16.86 -13.91 4.95
N ASN A 170 -17.34 -13.83 3.71
CA ASN A 170 -16.73 -14.54 2.58
C ASN A 170 -15.34 -13.99 2.24
N ALA A 171 -15.20 -12.66 2.14
CA ALA A 171 -13.92 -12.02 1.84
C ALA A 171 -12.90 -12.31 2.96
N ARG A 172 -13.30 -12.21 4.23
CA ARG A 172 -12.45 -12.48 5.39
C ARG A 172 -12.00 -13.92 5.44
N LEU A 173 -12.92 -14.87 5.34
CA LEU A 173 -12.60 -16.30 5.32
C LEU A 173 -11.56 -16.61 4.23
N LYS A 174 -11.74 -16.04 3.04
CA LYS A 174 -10.85 -16.23 1.90
C LYS A 174 -9.47 -15.58 2.13
N ALA A 175 -9.42 -14.33 2.59
CA ALA A 175 -8.17 -13.62 2.85
C ALA A 175 -7.35 -14.32 3.94
N GLU A 176 -7.97 -14.62 5.08
CA GLU A 176 -7.28 -15.20 6.24
C GLU A 176 -6.81 -16.62 5.94
N THR A 177 -7.64 -17.45 5.30
CA THR A 177 -7.25 -18.83 4.95
C THR A 177 -6.07 -18.84 3.99
N ILE A 178 -6.12 -18.06 2.90
CA ILE A 178 -5.03 -18.02 1.92
C ILE A 178 -3.77 -17.39 2.53
N SER A 179 -3.92 -16.37 3.39
CA SER A 179 -2.77 -15.75 4.07
C SER A 179 -2.08 -16.73 5.01
N GLN A 180 -2.83 -17.52 5.77
CA GLN A 180 -2.29 -18.59 6.63
C GLN A 180 -1.58 -19.68 5.83
N LEU A 181 -2.14 -20.10 4.70
CA LEU A 181 -1.55 -21.16 3.86
C LEU A 181 -0.27 -20.72 3.14
N THR A 182 -0.19 -19.45 2.74
CA THR A 182 0.92 -18.93 1.92
C THR A 182 1.97 -18.17 2.72
N GLY A 183 1.64 -17.73 3.94
CA GLY A 183 2.46 -16.79 4.71
C GLY A 183 2.54 -15.38 4.11
N LYS A 184 1.70 -15.06 3.11
CA LYS A 184 1.73 -13.79 2.38
C LYS A 184 0.66 -12.82 2.86
N MET A 185 0.86 -11.54 2.54
CA MET A 185 -0.20 -10.55 2.60
C MET A 185 -1.19 -10.79 1.46
N VAL A 186 -2.46 -10.94 1.81
CA VAL A 186 -3.53 -11.34 0.89
C VAL A 186 -4.63 -10.30 0.90
N LEU A 187 -5.08 -9.90 -0.29
CA LEU A 187 -6.32 -9.17 -0.49
C LEU A 187 -7.38 -10.13 -1.02
N ALA A 188 -8.50 -10.26 -0.33
CA ALA A 188 -9.70 -10.87 -0.88
C ALA A 188 -10.76 -9.81 -1.20
N ASP A 189 -11.51 -10.08 -2.26
CA ASP A 189 -12.68 -9.32 -2.66
C ASP A 189 -13.88 -10.27 -2.67
N ASP A 190 -14.94 -9.89 -1.97
CA ASP A 190 -16.26 -10.41 -2.25
C ASP A 190 -17.17 -9.28 -2.75
N SER A 191 -17.74 -9.48 -3.93
CA SER A 191 -18.45 -8.46 -4.69
C SER A 191 -19.77 -9.02 -5.19
N GLY A 192 -20.80 -8.19 -5.24
CA GLY A 192 -22.09 -8.59 -5.79
C GLY A 192 -23.00 -7.43 -6.16
N LEU A 193 -24.03 -7.75 -6.91
CA LEU A 193 -25.10 -6.83 -7.26
C LEU A 193 -26.23 -6.99 -6.24
N LYS A 194 -26.69 -5.87 -5.67
CA LYS A 194 -27.87 -5.80 -4.82
C LYS A 194 -28.95 -5.02 -5.56
N VAL A 195 -30.12 -5.61 -5.79
CA VAL A 195 -31.25 -4.95 -6.45
C VAL A 195 -32.37 -4.74 -5.45
N ASP A 196 -32.80 -3.49 -5.28
CA ASP A 196 -33.63 -3.09 -4.14
C ASP A 196 -35.01 -3.75 -4.16
N VAL A 197 -35.67 -3.76 -5.33
CA VAL A 197 -36.99 -4.40 -5.50
C VAL A 197 -36.95 -5.93 -5.32
N LEU A 198 -35.77 -6.54 -5.43
CA LEU A 198 -35.56 -7.96 -5.17
C LEU A 198 -35.07 -8.23 -3.73
N GLY A 199 -35.19 -7.25 -2.83
CA GLY A 199 -34.75 -7.38 -1.43
C GLY A 199 -33.23 -7.53 -1.30
N GLY A 200 -32.46 -6.99 -2.24
CA GLY A 200 -31.00 -7.08 -2.26
C GLY A 200 -30.43 -8.30 -2.98
N LEU A 201 -31.28 -9.18 -3.56
CA LEU A 201 -30.80 -10.22 -4.47
C LEU A 201 -30.30 -9.60 -5.79
N PRO A 202 -29.31 -10.20 -6.48
CA PRO A 202 -28.63 -11.48 -6.18
C PRO A 202 -27.74 -11.52 -4.94
N GLY A 203 -27.23 -10.39 -4.45
CA GLY A 203 -26.41 -10.32 -3.24
C GLY A 203 -25.14 -11.19 -3.31
N VAL A 204 -24.82 -11.90 -2.23
CA VAL A 204 -23.67 -12.84 -2.15
C VAL A 204 -23.77 -14.01 -3.15
N TRP A 205 -24.95 -14.24 -3.75
CA TRP A 205 -25.16 -15.26 -4.77
C TRP A 205 -24.94 -14.75 -6.19
N SER A 206 -24.42 -13.53 -6.38
CA SER A 206 -24.24 -12.89 -7.71
C SER A 206 -23.56 -13.78 -8.75
N ALA A 207 -22.48 -14.48 -8.40
CA ALA A 207 -21.78 -15.36 -9.35
C ALA A 207 -22.60 -16.62 -9.74
N ARG A 208 -23.56 -17.02 -8.90
CA ARG A 208 -24.33 -18.26 -9.00
C ARG A 208 -25.84 -18.00 -9.01
N PHE A 209 -26.26 -16.83 -9.48
CA PHE A 209 -27.65 -16.41 -9.39
C PHE A 209 -28.56 -17.33 -10.19
N ALA A 210 -28.14 -17.73 -11.39
CA ALA A 210 -28.83 -18.72 -12.23
C ALA A 210 -28.50 -20.18 -11.87
N GLY A 211 -27.70 -20.42 -10.83
CA GLY A 211 -27.29 -21.75 -10.38
C GLY A 211 -25.77 -21.90 -10.27
N VAL A 212 -25.33 -23.05 -9.75
CA VAL A 212 -23.90 -23.41 -9.67
C VAL A 212 -23.34 -23.56 -11.09
N GLY A 213 -22.23 -22.90 -11.38
CA GLY A 213 -21.59 -22.91 -12.69
C GLY A 213 -22.25 -22.01 -13.74
N ALA A 214 -23.18 -21.12 -13.32
CA ALA A 214 -23.82 -20.17 -14.23
C ALA A 214 -22.80 -19.21 -14.87
N THR A 215 -23.00 -18.95 -16.15
CA THR A 215 -22.29 -17.92 -16.90
C THR A 215 -22.86 -16.52 -16.62
N ASP A 216 -22.08 -15.48 -16.90
CA ASP A 216 -22.54 -14.08 -16.83
C ASP A 216 -23.84 -13.86 -17.63
N ARG A 217 -23.95 -14.50 -18.82
CA ARG A 217 -25.13 -14.39 -19.68
C ARG A 217 -26.38 -15.02 -19.04
N GLU A 218 -26.24 -16.17 -18.40
CA GLU A 218 -27.35 -16.84 -17.70
C GLU A 218 -27.78 -16.06 -16.46
N ASN A 219 -26.82 -15.54 -15.70
CA ASN A 219 -27.06 -14.67 -14.56
C ASN A 219 -27.81 -13.38 -14.99
N ASN A 220 -27.41 -12.76 -16.09
CA ASN A 220 -28.08 -11.60 -16.68
C ASN A 220 -29.50 -11.93 -17.16
N ALA A 221 -29.69 -13.06 -17.85
CA ALA A 221 -30.99 -13.49 -18.32
C ALA A 221 -31.97 -13.75 -17.15
N LYS A 222 -31.50 -14.40 -16.08
CA LYS A 222 -32.31 -14.58 -14.87
C LYS A 222 -32.65 -13.24 -14.22
N LEU A 223 -31.69 -12.33 -14.09
CA LEU A 223 -31.95 -11.00 -13.51
C LEU A 223 -33.05 -10.25 -14.27
N LEU A 224 -32.99 -10.26 -15.60
CA LEU A 224 -34.03 -9.64 -16.42
C LEU A 224 -35.39 -10.33 -16.27
N HIS A 225 -35.42 -11.65 -16.10
CA HIS A 225 -36.64 -12.40 -15.84
C HIS A 225 -37.29 -12.01 -14.51
N GLU A 226 -36.53 -11.94 -13.42
CA GLU A 226 -37.04 -11.53 -12.10
C GLU A 226 -37.57 -10.08 -12.12
N LEU A 227 -37.00 -9.23 -13.00
CA LEU A 227 -37.40 -7.83 -13.17
C LEU A 227 -38.40 -7.60 -14.32
N ALA A 228 -39.00 -8.65 -14.88
CA ALA A 228 -39.88 -8.55 -16.05
C ALA A 228 -41.15 -7.71 -15.78
N MET A 229 -41.61 -7.67 -14.53
CA MET A 229 -42.79 -6.90 -14.10
C MET A 229 -42.45 -5.52 -13.51
N VAL A 230 -41.17 -5.13 -13.54
CA VAL A 230 -40.72 -3.82 -13.05
C VAL A 230 -40.49 -2.93 -14.27
N PHE A 231 -41.53 -2.19 -14.65
CA PHE A 231 -41.61 -1.45 -15.91
C PHE A 231 -40.92 -0.09 -15.91
N GLU A 232 -40.78 0.53 -14.74
CA GLU A 232 -40.20 1.86 -14.60
C GLU A 232 -38.74 1.77 -14.16
N LEU A 233 -37.85 2.52 -14.81
CA LEU A 233 -36.41 2.48 -14.50
C LEU A 233 -36.11 2.87 -13.04
N LYS A 234 -36.82 3.87 -12.52
CA LYS A 234 -36.67 4.35 -11.13
C LYS A 234 -36.94 3.25 -10.08
N ASP A 235 -37.73 2.24 -10.42
CA ASP A 235 -38.07 1.12 -9.52
C ASP A 235 -37.09 -0.06 -9.66
N ARG A 236 -36.06 0.09 -10.52
CA ARG A 236 -34.98 -0.88 -10.77
C ARG A 236 -33.66 -0.42 -10.15
N SER A 237 -33.72 0.33 -9.05
CA SER A 237 -32.52 0.77 -8.32
C SER A 237 -31.71 -0.43 -7.85
N ALA A 238 -30.39 -0.29 -7.99
CA ALA A 238 -29.43 -1.33 -7.65
C ALA A 238 -28.10 -0.71 -7.27
N GLN A 239 -27.26 -1.52 -6.64
CA GLN A 239 -25.91 -1.13 -6.32
C GLN A 239 -24.97 -2.32 -6.47
N PHE A 240 -23.82 -2.07 -7.07
CA PHE A 240 -22.70 -2.97 -6.88
C PHE A 240 -22.07 -2.71 -5.52
N HIS A 241 -21.86 -3.78 -4.77
CA HIS A 241 -21.17 -3.76 -3.49
C HIS A 241 -19.87 -4.54 -3.61
N THR A 242 -18.81 -4.07 -2.93
CA THR A 242 -17.60 -4.86 -2.65
C THR A 242 -17.24 -4.72 -1.19
N THR A 243 -16.81 -5.82 -0.60
CA THR A 243 -16.02 -5.83 0.62
C THR A 243 -14.61 -6.32 0.27
N LEU A 244 -13.62 -5.51 0.62
CA LEU A 244 -12.20 -5.84 0.52
C LEU A 244 -11.67 -6.18 1.90
N VAL A 245 -10.98 -7.31 2.01
CA VAL A 245 -10.28 -7.71 3.23
C VAL A 245 -8.82 -7.93 2.94
N VAL A 246 -7.94 -7.22 3.66
CA VAL A 246 -6.50 -7.48 3.67
C VAL A 246 -6.15 -8.28 4.92
N ALA A 247 -5.55 -9.45 4.74
CA ALA A 247 -5.03 -10.29 5.80
C ALA A 247 -3.50 -10.43 5.66
N SER A 248 -2.82 -10.57 6.80
CA SER A 248 -1.40 -10.94 6.87
C SER A 248 -1.21 -11.84 8.11
N PRO A 249 -0.23 -12.76 8.10
CA PRO A 249 -0.02 -13.65 9.24
C PRO A 249 0.17 -12.87 10.56
N ASN A 250 -0.48 -13.35 11.61
CA ASN A 250 -0.43 -12.76 12.96
C ASN A 250 -0.82 -11.26 12.96
N LYS A 251 -1.79 -10.85 12.16
CA LYS A 251 -2.26 -9.47 12.13
C LYS A 251 -3.78 -9.42 11.98
N GLU A 252 -4.43 -8.53 12.70
CA GLU A 252 -5.87 -8.31 12.55
C GLU A 252 -6.17 -7.86 11.13
N SER A 253 -7.13 -8.52 10.45
CA SER A 253 -7.47 -8.21 9.06
C SER A 253 -8.11 -6.83 8.93
N LEU A 254 -7.71 -6.10 7.90
CA LEU A 254 -8.26 -4.80 7.54
C LEU A 254 -9.46 -4.99 6.62
N VAL A 255 -10.58 -4.34 6.92
CA VAL A 255 -11.80 -4.43 6.12
C VAL A 255 -12.21 -3.05 5.65
N VAL A 256 -12.56 -2.94 4.36
CA VAL A 256 -13.23 -1.77 3.80
C VAL A 256 -14.31 -2.21 2.83
N GLU A 257 -15.35 -1.39 2.70
CA GLU A 257 -16.47 -1.65 1.80
C GLU A 257 -16.83 -0.40 1.00
N ALA A 258 -17.40 -0.61 -0.18
CA ALA A 258 -17.99 0.47 -0.95
C ALA A 258 -19.15 -0.02 -1.82
N ASP A 259 -20.09 0.89 -2.03
CA ASP A 259 -21.21 0.71 -2.93
C ASP A 259 -21.08 1.66 -4.12
N TRP A 260 -21.55 1.19 -5.28
CA TRP A 260 -21.70 1.99 -6.49
C TRP A 260 -23.16 1.94 -6.90
N PRO A 261 -23.92 3.02 -6.65
CA PRO A 261 -25.35 3.07 -6.92
C PRO A 261 -25.64 3.27 -8.41
N GLY A 262 -26.76 2.71 -8.86
CA GLY A 262 -27.19 2.74 -10.25
C GLY A 262 -28.57 2.11 -10.43
N TYR A 263 -28.84 1.68 -11.67
CA TYR A 263 -30.12 1.08 -12.04
C TYR A 263 -29.91 -0.11 -12.97
N ILE A 264 -30.84 -1.07 -12.98
CA ILE A 264 -30.80 -2.19 -13.92
C ILE A 264 -31.52 -1.82 -15.22
N ASN A 265 -30.78 -1.80 -16.32
CA ASN A 265 -31.31 -1.56 -17.65
C ASN A 265 -32.24 -2.68 -18.12
N PHE A 266 -33.09 -2.39 -19.09
CA PHE A 266 -34.04 -3.37 -19.66
C PHE A 266 -33.37 -4.38 -20.61
N GLU A 267 -32.23 -4.03 -21.16
CA GLU A 267 -31.45 -4.82 -22.10
C GLU A 267 -29.95 -4.60 -21.89
N PRO A 268 -29.09 -5.58 -22.21
CA PRO A 268 -27.65 -5.42 -22.10
C PRO A 268 -27.13 -4.39 -23.12
N LYS A 269 -26.21 -3.53 -22.67
CA LYS A 269 -25.48 -2.57 -23.52
C LYS A 269 -23.98 -2.66 -23.23
N GLY A 270 -23.15 -2.37 -24.23
CA GLY A 270 -21.70 -2.43 -24.09
C GLY A 270 -21.11 -3.84 -24.15
N GLU A 271 -19.80 -3.89 -24.37
CA GLU A 271 -19.03 -5.14 -24.54
C GLU A 271 -17.84 -5.23 -23.56
N ASN A 272 -17.54 -4.17 -22.81
CA ASN A 272 -16.46 -4.17 -21.84
C ASN A 272 -16.91 -4.79 -20.51
N GLY A 273 -15.95 -5.07 -19.63
CA GLY A 273 -16.25 -5.54 -18.27
C GLY A 273 -16.66 -7.01 -18.22
N PHE A 274 -17.43 -7.36 -17.17
CA PHE A 274 -17.87 -8.73 -16.91
C PHE A 274 -19.12 -8.76 -16.01
N GLY A 275 -19.72 -9.94 -15.83
CA GLY A 275 -20.86 -10.13 -14.94
C GLY A 275 -22.09 -9.31 -15.36
N TYR A 276 -22.57 -8.49 -14.44
CA TYR A 276 -23.76 -7.65 -14.64
C TYR A 276 -23.45 -6.26 -15.24
N ASP A 277 -22.19 -5.99 -15.61
CA ASP A 277 -21.78 -4.70 -16.17
C ASP A 277 -22.66 -4.25 -17.38
N PRO A 278 -23.09 -5.13 -18.30
CA PRO A 278 -23.95 -4.73 -19.42
C PRO A 278 -25.35 -4.28 -19.02
N LEU A 279 -25.84 -4.69 -17.84
CA LEU A 279 -27.15 -4.32 -17.34
C LEU A 279 -27.11 -3.18 -16.33
N PHE A 280 -25.95 -2.86 -15.76
CA PHE A 280 -25.84 -1.88 -14.69
C PHE A 280 -25.61 -0.47 -15.24
N LEU A 281 -26.61 0.40 -15.14
CA LEU A 281 -26.52 1.81 -15.53
C LEU A 281 -25.82 2.64 -14.46
N VAL A 282 -24.90 3.50 -14.90
CA VAL A 282 -24.05 4.32 -14.05
C VAL A 282 -24.60 5.73 -13.92
N GLY A 283 -25.05 6.08 -12.72
CA GLY A 283 -25.63 7.39 -12.42
C GLY A 283 -26.80 7.72 -13.36
N GLU A 284 -26.90 9.00 -13.75
CA GLU A 284 -27.92 9.49 -14.69
C GLU A 284 -27.42 9.57 -16.14
N THR A 285 -26.25 8.99 -16.43
CA THR A 285 -25.57 9.14 -17.73
C THR A 285 -26.23 8.35 -18.86
N GLY A 286 -27.09 7.39 -18.53
CA GLY A 286 -27.71 6.46 -19.48
C GLY A 286 -26.76 5.39 -20.03
N LYS A 287 -25.47 5.41 -19.65
CA LYS A 287 -24.48 4.41 -20.01
C LYS A 287 -24.50 3.24 -19.03
N SER A 288 -24.34 2.03 -19.54
CA SER A 288 -24.01 0.84 -18.77
C SER A 288 -22.54 0.84 -18.34
N ALA A 289 -22.21 0.10 -17.29
CA ALA A 289 -20.82 -0.09 -16.86
C ALA A 289 -19.96 -0.76 -17.95
N ALA A 290 -20.55 -1.60 -18.80
CA ALA A 290 -19.88 -2.23 -19.93
C ALA A 290 -19.63 -1.29 -21.13
N GLU A 291 -20.21 -0.09 -21.13
CA GLU A 291 -19.88 0.97 -22.10
C GLU A 291 -18.74 1.87 -21.63
N LEU A 292 -18.36 1.77 -20.35
CA LEU A 292 -17.22 2.51 -19.81
C LEU A 292 -15.91 1.86 -20.27
N THR A 293 -14.91 2.69 -20.52
CA THR A 293 -13.52 2.24 -20.63
C THR A 293 -13.04 1.72 -19.27
N LEU A 294 -11.97 0.91 -19.27
CA LEU A 294 -11.36 0.42 -18.02
C LEU A 294 -10.93 1.58 -17.11
N GLU A 295 -10.45 2.68 -17.68
CA GLU A 295 -10.05 3.87 -16.93
C GLU A 295 -11.25 4.58 -16.30
N GLU A 296 -12.33 4.80 -17.06
CA GLU A 296 -13.58 5.40 -16.54
C GLU A 296 -14.23 4.53 -15.46
N LYS A 297 -14.14 3.20 -15.58
CA LYS A 297 -14.65 2.28 -14.55
C LYS A 297 -13.78 2.31 -13.30
N ASN A 298 -12.46 2.34 -13.46
CA ASN A 298 -11.50 2.36 -12.36
C ASN A 298 -11.42 3.72 -11.63
N SER A 299 -12.16 4.74 -12.08
CA SER A 299 -12.26 6.02 -11.37
C SER A 299 -13.49 6.12 -10.45
N GLN A 300 -14.52 5.30 -10.67
CA GLN A 300 -15.83 5.48 -9.99
C GLN A 300 -16.51 4.19 -9.52
N SER A 301 -16.04 3.00 -9.95
CA SER A 301 -16.67 1.74 -9.56
C SER A 301 -16.55 1.46 -8.06
N HIS A 302 -17.42 0.59 -7.56
CA HIS A 302 -17.38 0.06 -6.20
C HIS A 302 -15.98 -0.42 -5.78
N ARG A 303 -15.24 -1.14 -6.66
CA ARG A 303 -13.85 -1.54 -6.39
C ARG A 303 -12.89 -0.36 -6.32
N ALA A 304 -12.99 0.59 -7.24
CA ALA A 304 -12.15 1.80 -7.19
C ALA A 304 -12.38 2.59 -5.90
N LEU A 305 -13.65 2.75 -5.50
CA LEU A 305 -14.03 3.42 -4.26
C LEU A 305 -13.53 2.67 -3.02
N ALA A 306 -13.67 1.33 -3.00
CA ALA A 306 -13.18 0.51 -1.89
C ALA A 306 -11.66 0.53 -1.79
N VAL A 307 -10.93 0.48 -2.92
CA VAL A 307 -9.47 0.62 -2.89
C VAL A 307 -9.08 2.01 -2.43
N LYS A 308 -9.76 3.08 -2.86
CA LYS A 308 -9.48 4.43 -2.32
C LYS A 308 -9.60 4.47 -0.80
N LYS A 309 -10.69 3.92 -0.24
CA LYS A 309 -10.86 3.79 1.21
C LYS A 309 -9.77 2.94 1.84
N LEU A 310 -9.38 1.83 1.20
CA LEU A 310 -8.28 0.97 1.66
C LEU A 310 -7.00 1.78 1.83
N LEU A 311 -6.64 2.59 0.84
CA LEU A 311 -5.39 3.36 0.86
C LEU A 311 -5.33 4.45 1.92
N GLU A 312 -6.47 4.97 2.34
CA GLU A 312 -6.55 5.93 3.45
C GLU A 312 -6.16 5.27 4.79
N VAL A 313 -6.48 3.99 4.98
CA VAL A 313 -6.26 3.27 6.24
C VAL A 313 -5.09 2.29 6.21
N PHE A 314 -4.64 1.90 5.01
CA PHE A 314 -3.62 0.87 4.81
C PHE A 314 -2.26 1.20 5.44
N PRO A 315 -1.70 2.42 5.33
CA PRO A 315 -0.41 2.74 5.97
C PRO A 315 -0.45 2.62 7.49
N SER A 316 -1.54 3.08 8.12
CA SER A 316 -1.74 2.95 9.57
C SER A 316 -1.92 1.49 9.97
N TRP A 317 -2.63 0.69 9.16
CA TRP A 317 -2.71 -0.74 9.39
C TRP A 317 -1.32 -1.39 9.27
N GLN A 318 -0.54 -1.07 8.24
CA GLN A 318 0.76 -1.67 7.96
C GLN A 318 1.78 -1.41 9.08
N SER A 319 1.76 -0.22 9.71
CA SER A 319 2.65 0.12 10.82
C SER A 319 2.29 -0.51 12.18
N LYS A 320 1.09 -1.07 12.34
CA LYS A 320 0.74 -1.82 13.55
C LYS A 320 1.61 -3.08 13.68
N PRO A 321 2.17 -3.36 14.86
CA PRO A 321 2.89 -4.60 15.11
C PRO A 321 1.99 -5.82 14.89
N SER A 322 2.60 -6.93 14.47
CA SER A 322 1.94 -8.23 14.49
C SER A 322 1.54 -8.60 15.92
N LEU A 323 0.41 -9.31 16.05
CA LEU A 323 -0.18 -9.82 17.29
C LEU A 323 0.73 -10.81 18.03
#